data_AF-A0A0G0YZR5-F1
#
_entry.id   AF-A0A0G0YZR5-F1
#
_cell.length_a   1.000
_cell.length_b   1.000
_cell.length_c   1.000
_cell.angle_alpha   90.00
_cell.angle_beta   90.00
_cell.angle_gamma   90.00
#
_symmetry.space_group_name_H-M   'P 1'
#
loop_
_entity.id
_entity.type
_entity.pdbx_description
1 polymer ?
#
loop_
_entity_poly.entity_id
_entity_poly.type
_entity_poly.pdbx_seq_one_letter_code
_entity_poly.pdbx_strand_id
1 'polypeptide(L)'
;MIIFPENATYYVENQEIKLQNSQIFLNPVYKDLDQDDDEDAILMFTQSPGGSGTFFYVAAAINETGSFRGTNAILLGDRIAPQNINFLGSTVVVNYAERKPEDPMTTQPSVKVSKYLIIENGTLKETDQPAG
;
A
#
# COMPACT_ATOMS: atom_id res chain seq x y z
N MET A 1 -20.24 -13.99 -4.64
CA MET A 1 -19.23 -13.53 -5.63
C MET A 1 -18.01 -13.17 -4.80
N ILE A 2 -16.97 -14.01 -4.82
CA ILE A 2 -15.75 -13.73 -4.06
C ILE A 2 -14.92 -12.81 -4.96
N ILE A 3 -14.73 -11.56 -4.56
CA ILE A 3 -13.94 -10.61 -5.33
C ILE A 3 -12.61 -10.47 -4.60
N PHE A 4 -11.53 -10.92 -5.23
CA PHE A 4 -10.19 -10.72 -4.68
C PHE A 4 -9.84 -9.22 -4.70
N PRO A 5 -9.18 -8.70 -3.65
CA PRO A 5 -8.95 -7.26 -3.52
C PRO A 5 -8.13 -6.69 -4.67
N GLU A 6 -7.23 -7.46 -5.27
CA GLU A 6 -6.46 -7.04 -6.45
C GLU A 6 -7.31 -6.67 -7.69
N ASN A 7 -8.56 -7.14 -7.77
CA ASN A 7 -9.45 -6.83 -8.89
C ASN A 7 -10.19 -5.49 -8.74
N ALA A 8 -10.08 -4.85 -7.56
CA ALA A 8 -10.64 -3.52 -7.32
C ALA A 8 -9.99 -2.46 -8.22
N THR A 9 -10.65 -1.30 -8.35
CA THR A 9 -10.05 -0.11 -8.99
C THR A 9 -9.34 0.70 -7.93
N TYR A 10 -8.08 1.07 -8.18
CA TYR A 10 -7.27 1.91 -7.30
C TYR A 10 -6.90 3.22 -8.00
N TYR A 11 -6.40 4.19 -7.24
CA TYR A 11 -6.07 5.50 -7.76
C TYR A 11 -4.61 5.85 -7.45
N VAL A 12 -3.78 6.01 -8.48
CA VAL A 12 -2.42 6.58 -8.36
C VAL A 12 -2.46 7.97 -8.95
N GLU A 13 -2.13 9.00 -8.16
CA GLU A 13 -2.15 10.41 -8.61
C GLU A 13 -3.47 10.82 -9.30
N ASN A 14 -4.60 10.36 -8.75
CA ASN A 14 -5.96 10.56 -9.29
C ASN A 14 -6.25 9.86 -10.63
N GLN A 15 -5.36 9.00 -11.12
CA GLN A 15 -5.60 8.15 -12.27
C GLN A 15 -6.05 6.77 -11.83
N GLU A 16 -7.14 6.29 -12.41
CA GLU A 16 -7.62 4.92 -12.20
C GLU A 16 -6.60 3.91 -12.74
N ILE A 17 -6.31 2.91 -11.92
CA ILE A 17 -5.49 1.78 -12.29
C ILE A 17 -6.21 0.48 -11.95
N LYS A 18 -5.97 -0.53 -12.80
CA LYS A 18 -6.26 -1.93 -12.52
C LYS A 18 -4.94 -2.64 -12.30
N LEU A 19 -4.83 -3.34 -11.17
CA LEU A 19 -3.64 -4.09 -10.85
C LEU A 19 -3.58 -5.37 -11.68
N GLN A 20 -2.39 -5.71 -12.14
CA GLN A 20 -2.06 -7.04 -12.65
C GLN A 20 -1.39 -7.84 -11.54
N ASN A 21 -1.61 -9.16 -11.49
CA ASN A 21 -0.98 -10.01 -10.46
C ASN A 21 0.56 -9.88 -10.42
N SER A 22 1.20 -9.61 -11.57
CA SER A 22 2.64 -9.38 -11.68
C SER A 22 3.12 -8.10 -10.98
N GLN A 23 2.22 -7.15 -10.72
CA GLN A 23 2.52 -5.89 -10.03
C GLN A 23 2.40 -6.02 -8.51
N ILE A 24 1.70 -7.05 -8.01
CA ILE A 24 1.50 -7.27 -6.58
C ILE A 24 2.83 -7.77 -6.01
N PHE A 25 3.38 -7.02 -5.06
CA PHE A 25 4.68 -7.31 -4.48
C PHE A 25 4.58 -8.28 -3.28
N LEU A 26 3.53 -8.13 -2.47
CA LEU A 26 3.21 -9.01 -1.34
C LEU A 26 1.78 -9.50 -1.46
N ASN A 27 1.50 -10.70 -0.94
CA ASN A 27 0.12 -11.15 -0.77
C ASN A 27 -0.68 -10.09 0.01
N PRO A 28 -1.95 -9.83 -0.38
CA PRO A 28 -2.81 -8.94 0.37
C PRO A 28 -2.86 -9.32 1.85
N VAL A 29 -2.82 -8.32 2.72
CA VAL A 29 -2.88 -8.52 4.17
C VAL A 29 -4.24 -8.03 4.66
N TYR A 30 -5.01 -8.93 5.27
CA TYR A 30 -6.40 -8.67 5.67
C TYR A 30 -6.50 -8.19 7.11
N LYS A 31 -7.34 -7.18 7.34
CA LYS A 31 -7.65 -6.60 8.65
C LYS A 31 -8.86 -5.68 8.51
N ASP A 32 -9.68 -5.55 9.55
CA ASP A 32 -10.68 -4.49 9.67
C ASP A 32 -9.99 -3.12 9.87
N LEU A 33 -10.03 -2.25 8.85
CA LEU A 33 -9.32 -0.97 8.82
C LEU A 33 -10.24 0.24 9.03
N ASP A 34 -11.50 0.15 8.61
CA ASP A 34 -12.49 1.21 8.80
C ASP A 34 -13.46 0.97 9.97
N GLN A 35 -13.31 -0.15 10.69
CA GLN A 35 -14.00 -0.50 11.93
C GLN A 35 -15.49 -0.78 11.74
N ASP A 36 -15.85 -1.43 10.63
CA ASP A 36 -17.22 -1.81 10.30
C ASP A 36 -17.55 -3.31 10.56
N ASP A 37 -16.64 -4.01 11.24
CA ASP A 37 -16.68 -5.45 11.57
C ASP A 37 -16.50 -6.40 10.37
N ASP A 38 -16.00 -5.94 9.23
CA ASP A 38 -15.59 -6.79 8.11
C ASP A 38 -14.08 -6.69 7.75
N GLU A 39 -13.56 -7.65 6.98
CA GLU A 39 -12.14 -7.66 6.62
C GLU A 39 -11.88 -6.87 5.34
N ASP A 40 -11.18 -5.73 5.49
CA ASP A 40 -10.51 -5.03 4.42
C ASP A 40 -9.18 -5.71 4.04
N ALA A 41 -8.49 -5.18 3.02
CA ALA A 41 -7.15 -5.63 2.67
C ALA A 41 -6.19 -4.48 2.38
N ILE A 42 -4.91 -4.68 2.69
CA ILE A 42 -3.80 -3.84 2.23
C ILE A 42 -3.04 -4.54 1.13
N LEU A 43 -2.76 -3.82 0.04
CA LEU A 43 -1.94 -4.28 -1.08
C LEU A 43 -0.71 -3.41 -1.21
N MET A 44 0.43 -4.06 -1.42
CA MET A 44 1.65 -3.42 -1.89
C MET A 44 1.88 -3.82 -3.34
N PHE A 45 2.07 -2.84 -4.21
CA PHE A 45 2.26 -3.07 -5.63
C PHE A 45 3.25 -2.10 -6.27
N THR A 46 3.70 -2.42 -7.47
CA THR A 46 4.64 -1.60 -8.22
C THR A 46 4.01 -0.99 -9.47
N GLN A 47 4.39 0.25 -9.80
CA GLN A 47 4.11 0.88 -11.09
C GLN A 47 5.40 1.30 -11.79
N SER A 48 5.39 1.15 -13.11
CA SER A 48 6.50 1.54 -14.00
C SER A 48 5.92 2.35 -15.17
N PRO A 49 5.47 3.60 -14.94
CA PRO A 49 4.72 4.41 -15.93
C PRO A 49 5.55 4.88 -17.14
N GLY A 50 6.77 4.36 -17.32
CA GLY A 50 7.73 4.73 -18.36
C GLY A 50 9.11 5.04 -17.77
N GLY A 51 10.18 4.76 -18.53
CA GLY A 51 11.57 4.92 -18.06
C GLY A 51 12.13 3.68 -17.35
N SER A 52 13.16 3.87 -16.52
CA SER A 52 13.85 2.77 -15.79
C SER A 52 13.47 2.66 -14.31
N GLY A 53 12.54 3.50 -13.84
CA GLY A 53 12.10 3.52 -12.44
C GLY A 53 11.06 2.43 -12.15
N THR A 54 11.06 1.93 -10.93
CA THR A 54 10.00 1.05 -10.41
C THR A 54 9.57 1.58 -9.07
N PHE A 55 8.34 2.11 -9.02
CA PHE A 55 7.82 2.79 -7.85
C PHE A 55 6.91 1.86 -7.07
N PHE A 56 7.11 1.82 -5.75
CA PHE A 56 6.33 1.01 -4.84
C PHE A 56 5.23 1.86 -4.22
N TYR A 57 4.04 1.30 -4.18
CA TYR A 57 2.86 1.92 -3.61
C TYR A 57 2.19 0.97 -2.63
N VAL A 58 1.40 1.56 -1.73
CA VAL A 58 0.46 0.86 -0.88
C VAL A 58 -0.94 1.45 -1.05
N ALA A 59 -1.95 0.60 -1.11
CA ALA A 59 -3.35 1.02 -1.11
C ALA A 59 -4.19 0.06 -0.25
N ALA A 60 -5.35 0.51 0.17
CA ALA A 60 -6.33 -0.33 0.81
C ALA A 60 -7.43 -0.73 -0.18
N ALA A 61 -7.97 -1.92 0.02
CA ALA A 61 -9.20 -2.39 -0.58
C ALA A 61 -10.22 -2.45 0.54
N ILE A 62 -11.15 -1.50 0.53
CA ILE A 62 -12.23 -1.42 1.51
C ILE A 62 -13.32 -2.39 1.09
N ASN A 63 -13.71 -3.27 1.99
CA ASN A 63 -14.77 -4.22 1.71
C ASN A 63 -16.13 -3.53 1.95
N GLU A 64 -16.94 -3.52 0.89
CA GLU A 64 -18.30 -3.00 0.90
C GLU A 64 -19.23 -4.19 0.68
N THR A 65 -19.57 -4.90 1.75
CA THR A 65 -20.53 -6.02 1.76
C THR A 65 -20.18 -7.18 0.81
N GLY A 66 -18.92 -7.59 0.81
CA GLY A 66 -18.40 -8.73 0.02
C GLY A 66 -17.84 -8.34 -1.35
N SER A 67 -17.67 -7.04 -1.60
CA SER A 67 -17.01 -6.51 -2.79
C SER A 67 -15.98 -5.46 -2.39
N PHE A 68 -14.81 -5.44 -3.02
CA PHE A 68 -13.77 -4.47 -2.67
C PHE A 68 -13.81 -3.21 -3.52
N ARG A 69 -13.74 -2.05 -2.86
CA ARG A 69 -13.44 -0.74 -3.45
C ARG A 69 -12.01 -0.33 -3.08
N GLY A 70 -11.17 -0.08 -4.08
CA GLY A 70 -9.80 0.37 -3.85
C GLY A 70 -9.74 1.85 -3.46
N THR A 71 -8.76 2.21 -2.64
CA THR A 71 -8.49 3.60 -2.24
C THR A 71 -7.51 4.29 -3.19
N ASN A 72 -7.18 5.54 -2.87
CA ASN A 72 -5.92 6.14 -3.31
C ASN A 72 -4.73 5.31 -2.84
N ALA A 73 -3.69 5.30 -3.67
CA ALA A 73 -2.41 4.70 -3.37
C ALA A 73 -1.45 5.75 -2.82
N ILE A 74 -0.64 5.34 -1.84
CA ILE A 74 0.42 6.16 -1.25
C ILE A 74 1.77 5.66 -1.76
N LEU A 75 2.59 6.59 -2.26
CA LEU A 75 3.95 6.28 -2.69
C LEU A 75 4.82 5.91 -1.48
N LEU A 76 5.47 4.76 -1.58
CA LEU A 76 6.50 4.33 -0.63
C LEU A 76 7.90 4.74 -1.11
N GLY A 77 8.16 4.70 -2.42
CA GLY A 77 9.42 5.17 -3.01
C GLY A 77 9.85 4.45 -4.29
N ASP A 78 11.00 4.84 -4.86
CA ASP A 78 11.63 4.20 -6.04
C ASP A 78 12.58 3.07 -5.61
N ARG A 79 12.32 1.85 -6.07
CA ARG A 79 13.14 0.64 -5.85
C ARG A 79 13.58 0.48 -4.39
N ILE A 80 12.61 0.60 -3.48
CA ILE A 80 12.79 0.32 -2.06
C ILE A 80 13.00 -1.19 -1.82
N ALA A 81 13.37 -1.56 -0.60
CA ALA A 81 13.37 -2.95 -0.15
C ALA A 81 12.25 -3.15 0.89
N PRO A 82 11.06 -3.64 0.50
CA PRO A 82 9.98 -3.89 1.44
C PRO A 82 10.34 -4.99 2.44
N GLN A 83 9.83 -4.87 3.67
CA GLN A 83 10.14 -5.80 4.76
C GLN A 83 8.88 -6.50 5.27
N ASN A 84 7.88 -5.74 5.71
CA ASN A 84 6.59 -6.28 6.16
C ASN A 84 5.52 -5.19 6.24
N ILE A 85 4.27 -5.63 6.44
CA ILE A 85 3.14 -4.80 6.84
C ILE A 85 2.67 -5.35 8.19
N ASN A 86 2.60 -4.49 9.20
CA ASN A 86 2.09 -4.79 10.54
C ASN A 86 0.88 -3.91 10.85
N PHE A 87 0.19 -4.18 11.97
CA PHE A 87 -0.93 -3.36 12.43
C PHE A 87 -0.77 -2.97 13.90
N LEU A 88 -1.15 -1.74 14.21
CA LEU A 88 -1.33 -1.22 15.57
C LEU A 88 -2.79 -0.73 15.67
N GLY A 89 -3.67 -1.57 16.21
CA GLY A 89 -5.12 -1.34 16.08
C GLY A 89 -5.55 -1.40 14.60
N SER A 90 -6.21 -0.35 14.14
CA SER A 90 -6.56 -0.11 12.73
C SER A 90 -5.47 0.62 11.93
N THR A 91 -4.35 0.98 12.58
CA THR A 91 -3.22 1.62 11.89
C THR A 91 -2.38 0.59 11.17
N VAL A 92 -2.19 0.80 9.87
CA VAL A 92 -1.28 0.03 9.03
C VAL A 92 0.14 0.59 9.19
N VAL A 93 1.10 -0.28 9.49
CA VAL A 93 2.52 0.08 9.59
C VAL A 93 3.29 -0.63 8.47
N VAL A 94 3.67 0.12 7.45
CA VAL A 94 4.44 -0.39 6.31
C VAL A 94 5.92 -0.18 6.58
N ASN A 95 6.67 -1.27 6.71
CA ASN A 95 8.11 -1.24 6.97
C ASN A 95 8.89 -1.61 5.71
N TYR A 96 9.86 -0.77 5.38
CA TYR A 96 10.72 -0.94 4.22
C TYR A 96 12.07 -0.25 4.43
N ALA A 97 13.00 -0.46 3.51
CA ALA A 97 14.25 0.28 3.48
C ALA A 97 14.38 1.12 2.22
N GLU A 98 14.93 2.32 2.39
CA GLU A 98 15.31 3.25 1.34
C GLU A 98 16.84 3.34 1.20
N ARG A 99 17.28 3.94 0.10
CA ARG A 99 18.69 4.31 -0.10
C ARG A 99 18.99 5.61 0.65
N LYS A 100 20.25 5.86 0.96
CA LYS A 100 20.65 7.20 1.40
C LYS A 100 20.50 8.18 0.23
N PRO A 101 20.28 9.48 0.48
CA PRO A 101 20.09 10.48 -0.58
C PRO A 101 21.21 10.50 -1.63
N GLU A 102 22.46 10.27 -1.20
CA GLU A 102 23.65 10.25 -2.05
C GLU A 102 24.03 8.87 -2.62
N ASP A 103 23.31 7.80 -2.25
CA ASP A 103 23.63 6.46 -2.74
C ASP A 103 23.31 6.31 -4.23
N PRO A 104 24.20 5.70 -5.04
CA PRO A 104 23.87 5.28 -6.39
C PRO A 104 22.65 4.34 -6.42
N MET A 105 21.88 4.37 -7.51
CA MET A 105 20.71 3.48 -7.68
C MET A 105 21.07 1.98 -7.75
N THR A 106 22.34 1.65 -7.96
CA THR A 106 22.88 0.27 -7.89
C THR A 106 23.10 -0.20 -6.45
N THR A 107 23.13 0.71 -5.48
CA THR A 107 23.27 0.40 -4.05
C THR A 107 21.97 -0.20 -3.53
N GLN A 108 22.08 -1.20 -2.67
CA GLN A 108 20.92 -1.80 -2.02
C GLN A 108 20.35 -0.84 -0.96
N PRO A 109 19.02 -0.63 -0.90
CA PRO A 109 18.38 0.12 0.18
C PRO A 109 18.76 -0.45 1.55
N SER A 110 19.05 0.43 2.52
CA SER A 110 19.53 0.04 3.86
C SER A 110 19.01 0.92 5.01
N VAL A 111 18.45 2.09 4.71
CA VAL A 111 17.89 3.00 5.71
C VAL A 111 16.46 2.56 6.01
N LYS A 112 16.19 2.11 7.23
CA LYS A 112 14.85 1.65 7.63
C LYS A 112 13.87 2.82 7.72
N VAL A 113 12.70 2.62 7.15
CA VAL A 113 11.58 3.56 7.16
C VAL A 113 10.30 2.83 7.56
N SER A 114 9.47 3.49 8.34
CA SER A 114 8.13 3.04 8.70
C SER A 114 7.14 4.12 8.29
N LYS A 115 6.09 3.74 7.55
CA LYS A 115 4.99 4.62 7.19
C LYS A 115 3.72 4.14 7.89
N TYR A 116 3.03 5.05 8.59
CA TYR A 116 1.83 4.76 9.36
C TYR A 116 0.62 5.28 8.61
N LEU A 117 -0.37 4.43 8.39
CA LEU A 117 -1.50 4.72 7.54
C LEU A 117 -2.81 4.38 8.24
N ILE A 118 -3.83 5.19 7.99
CA ILE A 118 -5.19 4.99 8.49
C ILE A 118 -6.19 5.18 7.35
N ILE A 119 -7.36 4.57 7.49
CA ILE A 119 -8.52 4.89 6.67
C ILE A 119 -9.28 6.03 7.31
N GLU A 120 -9.50 7.09 6.54
CA GLU A 120 -10.36 8.21 6.93
C GLU A 120 -11.28 8.56 5.77
N ASN A 121 -12.60 8.50 5.99
CA ASN A 121 -13.63 8.77 4.98
C ASN A 121 -13.43 7.96 3.69
N GLY A 122 -13.05 6.69 3.82
CA GLY A 122 -12.84 5.79 2.69
C GLY A 122 -11.58 6.07 1.86
N THR A 123 -10.66 6.88 2.39
CA THR A 123 -9.36 7.21 1.78
C THR A 123 -8.22 6.77 2.68
N LEU A 124 -7.10 6.33 2.09
CA LEU A 124 -5.90 5.97 2.83
C LEU A 124 -5.06 7.23 3.05
N LYS A 125 -4.68 7.51 4.30
CA LYS A 125 -3.90 8.69 4.68
C LYS A 125 -2.70 8.32 5.54
N GLU A 126 -1.62 9.07 5.38
CA GLU A 126 -0.49 9.01 6.32
C GLU A 126 -0.85 9.71 7.64
N THR A 127 -0.32 9.18 8.74
CA THR A 127 -0.47 9.74 10.08
C THR A 127 0.86 9.69 10.82
N ASP A 128 1.08 10.63 11.75
CA ASP A 128 2.25 10.63 12.64
C ASP A 128 2.02 9.79 13.92
N GLN A 129 0.78 9.34 14.15
CA GLN A 129 0.38 8.60 15.35
C GLN A 129 -0.45 7.38 14.96
N PRO A 130 -0.24 6.22 15.61
CA PRO A 130 -1.18 5.12 15.49
C PRO A 130 -2.54 5.54 16.06
N ALA A 131 -3.61 5.31 15.30
CA ALA A 131 -4.98 5.32 15.78
C ALA A 131 -5.09 4.38 16.99
N GLY A 132 -5.55 4.94 18.11
CA GLY A 132 -5.72 4.24 19.39
C GLY A 132 -6.97 3.38 19.45
#